data_AF-A0A2E3H3A3-F1
#
_entry.id   AF-A0A2E3H3A3-F1
#
_cell.length_a   1.000
_cell.length_b   1.000
_cell.length_c   1.000
_cell.angle_alpha   90.00
_cell.angle_beta   90.00
_cell.angle_gamma   90.00
#
_symmetry.space_group_name_H-M   'P 1'
#
loop_
_entity.id
_entity.type
_entity.pdbx_description
1 polymer ?
#
loop_
_entity_poly.entity_id
_entity_poly.type
_entity_poly.pdbx_seq_one_letter_code
_entity_poly.pdbx_strand_id
1 'polypeptide(L)'
;MAVRLSALPHRSIVAIVGAPGAGKSTLAESLVASQGGAALLPMDGFHLDDAVLRDLGRHERKGAPDTFDAAGLWSTLKRIRAGEDTVAVPVFDRASEISHAAARLIPARARLVLVEGNYLLLDRTPWQSLASLFDLTVMIDVPEAELRRRLTLRWQEHGLSEAEIARKLDRNDIPNGRTVSEESRDADLVLRPASAA
;
A
#
# COMPACT_ATOMS: atom_id res chain seq x y z
N MET A 1 -10.82 15.77 0.16
CA MET A 1 -10.47 14.64 -0.72
C MET A 1 -11.48 14.46 -1.86
N ALA A 2 -12.77 14.21 -1.61
CA ALA A 2 -13.78 13.99 -2.66
C ALA A 2 -13.81 15.07 -3.77
N VAL A 3 -13.79 16.36 -3.40
CA VAL A 3 -13.74 17.49 -4.37
C VAL A 3 -12.49 17.45 -5.26
N ARG A 4 -11.34 17.03 -4.70
CA ARG A 4 -10.10 16.89 -5.48
C ARG A 4 -10.21 15.70 -6.44
N LEU A 5 -10.75 14.56 -5.99
CA LEU A 5 -10.97 13.38 -6.83
C LEU A 5 -11.89 13.66 -8.02
N SER A 6 -12.97 14.43 -7.82
CA SER A 6 -13.89 14.80 -8.91
C SER A 6 -13.30 15.76 -9.94
N ALA A 7 -12.22 16.47 -9.61
CA ALA A 7 -11.56 17.44 -10.49
C ALA A 7 -10.40 16.84 -11.29
N LEU A 8 -10.07 15.56 -11.07
CA LEU A 8 -8.97 14.88 -11.75
C LEU A 8 -9.31 14.60 -13.24
N PRO A 9 -8.29 14.50 -14.12
CA PRO A 9 -8.47 14.24 -15.54
C PRO A 9 -9.12 12.87 -15.84
N HIS A 10 -9.42 12.60 -17.11
CA HIS A 10 -10.26 11.47 -17.55
C HIS A 10 -9.93 10.11 -16.92
N ARG A 11 -8.64 9.73 -16.89
CA ARG A 11 -8.14 8.56 -16.17
C ARG A 11 -7.00 8.99 -15.26
N SER A 12 -7.15 8.74 -13.97
CA SER A 12 -6.22 9.21 -12.94
C SER A 12 -5.85 8.10 -11.96
N ILE A 13 -4.60 8.13 -11.51
CA ILE A 13 -4.04 7.21 -10.53
C ILE A 13 -3.75 7.98 -9.25
N VAL A 14 -4.34 7.54 -8.13
CA VAL A 14 -4.19 8.20 -6.83
C VAL A 14 -3.50 7.26 -5.86
N ALA A 15 -2.38 7.71 -5.29
CA ALA A 15 -1.66 6.95 -4.26
C ALA A 15 -2.22 7.26 -2.87
N ILE A 16 -2.55 6.23 -2.11
CA ILE A 16 -2.92 6.29 -0.69
C ILE A 16 -1.80 5.60 0.10
N VAL A 17 -1.07 6.40 0.86
CA VAL A 17 0.19 6.01 1.49
C VAL A 17 0.07 6.13 3.01
N GLY A 18 0.84 5.34 3.73
CA GLY A 18 0.83 5.32 5.19
C GLY A 18 1.47 4.07 5.73
N ALA A 19 1.91 4.12 6.98
CA ALA A 19 2.56 3.01 7.67
C ALA A 19 1.67 1.74 7.78
N PRO A 20 2.25 0.57 8.09
CA PRO A 20 1.47 -0.59 8.54
C PRO A 20 0.53 -0.20 9.68
N GLY A 21 -0.76 -0.57 9.59
CA GLY A 21 -1.77 -0.20 10.60
C GLY A 21 -2.38 1.20 10.46
N ALA A 22 -1.98 2.00 9.46
CA ALA A 22 -2.51 3.36 9.27
C ALA A 22 -3.99 3.41 8.85
N GLY A 23 -4.55 2.31 8.29
CA GLY A 23 -5.94 2.26 7.81
C GLY A 23 -6.12 2.59 6.31
N LYS A 24 -5.05 2.43 5.51
CA LYS A 24 -5.06 2.67 4.06
C LYS A 24 -6.15 1.90 3.33
N SER A 25 -6.24 0.58 3.54
CA SER A 25 -7.19 -0.28 2.83
C SER A 25 -8.63 0.11 3.15
N THR A 26 -8.95 0.40 4.42
CA THR A 26 -10.28 0.91 4.83
C THR A 26 -10.65 2.20 4.11
N LEU A 27 -9.73 3.16 4.01
CA LEU A 27 -9.96 4.40 3.27
C LEU A 27 -10.15 4.14 1.77
N ALA A 28 -9.27 3.34 1.17
CA ALA A 28 -9.27 3.05 -0.25
C ALA A 28 -10.56 2.31 -0.68
N GLU A 29 -10.99 1.31 0.09
CA GLU A 29 -12.23 0.56 -0.15
C GLU A 29 -13.46 1.45 -0.02
N SER A 30 -13.52 2.30 1.02
CA SER A 30 -14.60 3.27 1.19
C SER A 30 -14.68 4.24 0.00
N LEU A 31 -13.53 4.70 -0.51
CA LEU A 31 -13.47 5.55 -1.69
C LEU A 31 -13.93 4.81 -2.94
N VAL A 32 -13.50 3.57 -3.17
CA VAL A 32 -13.99 2.78 -4.31
C VAL A 32 -15.51 2.59 -4.25
N ALA A 33 -16.06 2.32 -3.07
CA ALA A 33 -17.51 2.17 -2.90
C ALA A 33 -18.28 3.47 -3.16
N SER A 34 -17.71 4.62 -2.82
CA SER A 34 -18.36 5.93 -3.01
C SER A 34 -18.13 6.57 -4.39
N GLN A 35 -17.08 6.17 -5.11
CA GLN A 35 -16.72 6.72 -6.42
C GLN A 35 -17.08 5.73 -7.53
N GLY A 36 -18.15 6.03 -8.28
CA GLY A 36 -18.57 5.20 -9.41
C GLY A 36 -17.45 5.03 -10.45
N GLY A 37 -17.12 3.78 -10.80
CA GLY A 37 -16.10 3.47 -11.81
C GLY A 37 -14.65 3.55 -11.30
N ALA A 38 -14.44 3.53 -9.98
CA ALA A 38 -13.11 3.40 -9.39
C ALA A 38 -12.64 1.93 -9.31
N ALA A 39 -11.32 1.71 -9.35
CA ALA A 39 -10.69 0.41 -9.16
C ALA A 39 -9.57 0.51 -8.11
N LEU A 40 -9.33 -0.57 -7.37
CA LEU A 40 -8.31 -0.64 -6.31
C LEU A 40 -7.16 -1.57 -6.71
N LEU A 41 -5.93 -1.06 -6.60
CA LEU A 41 -4.68 -1.80 -6.73
C LEU A 41 -3.89 -1.76 -5.41
N PRO A 42 -4.00 -2.79 -4.56
CA PRO A 42 -3.16 -2.92 -3.38
C PRO A 42 -1.71 -3.25 -3.78
N MET A 43 -0.76 -2.51 -3.23
CA MET A 43 0.68 -2.77 -3.36
C MET A 43 1.07 -4.16 -2.83
N ASP A 44 0.33 -4.70 -1.87
CA ASP A 44 0.60 -6.01 -1.26
C ASP A 44 0.65 -7.15 -2.29
N GLY A 45 -0.07 -7.05 -3.41
CA GLY A 45 0.01 -8.03 -4.50
C GLY A 45 1.42 -8.15 -5.11
N PHE A 46 2.34 -7.24 -4.80
CA PHE A 46 3.72 -7.26 -5.30
C PHE A 46 4.72 -7.77 -4.26
N HIS A 47 4.29 -8.42 -3.18
CA HIS A 47 5.24 -9.16 -2.33
C HIS A 47 5.98 -10.21 -3.14
N LEU A 48 7.29 -10.34 -2.88
CA LEU A 48 8.04 -11.50 -3.33
C LEU A 48 7.57 -12.74 -2.57
N ASP A 49 7.62 -13.88 -3.25
CA ASP A 49 7.28 -15.18 -2.67
C ASP A 49 8.22 -15.54 -1.50
N ASP A 50 7.70 -16.29 -0.53
CA ASP A 50 8.45 -16.74 0.62
C ASP A 50 9.72 -17.53 0.26
N ALA A 51 9.68 -18.37 -0.78
CA ALA A 51 10.85 -19.12 -1.24
C ALA A 51 11.95 -18.17 -1.72
N VAL A 52 11.58 -17.18 -2.54
CA VAL A 52 12.50 -16.13 -3.02
C VAL A 52 13.07 -15.34 -1.84
N LEU A 53 12.24 -14.98 -0.86
CA LEU A 53 12.70 -14.23 0.31
C LEU A 53 13.62 -15.05 1.22
N ARG A 54 13.45 -16.37 1.31
CA ARG A 54 14.37 -17.25 2.05
C ARG A 54 15.73 -17.33 1.35
N ASP A 55 15.73 -17.49 0.03
CA ASP A 55 16.97 -17.52 -0.77
C ASP A 55 17.74 -16.19 -0.67
N LEU A 56 17.03 -15.07 -0.57
CA LEU A 56 17.62 -13.74 -0.36
C LEU A 56 17.99 -13.43 1.10
N GLY A 57 17.64 -14.29 2.06
CA GLY A 57 17.85 -14.04 3.49
C GLY A 57 16.99 -12.91 4.07
N ARG A 58 15.84 -12.60 3.45
CA ARG A 58 14.96 -11.47 3.78
C ARG A 58 13.60 -11.86 4.34
N HIS A 59 13.31 -13.16 4.44
CA HIS A 59 12.01 -13.66 4.89
C HIS A 59 11.57 -13.10 6.26
N GLU A 60 12.48 -12.94 7.22
CA GLU A 60 12.15 -12.34 8.53
C GLU A 60 11.72 -10.87 8.46
N ARG A 61 12.07 -10.19 7.36
CA ARG A 61 11.75 -8.78 7.10
C ARG A 61 10.61 -8.61 6.09
N LYS A 62 9.86 -9.67 5.76
CA LYS A 62 8.73 -9.60 4.81
C LYS A 62 7.81 -8.44 5.16
N GLY A 63 7.59 -7.56 4.18
CA GLY A 63 6.90 -6.28 4.35
C GLY A 63 7.82 -5.06 4.33
N ALA A 64 9.15 -5.23 4.36
CA ALA A 64 10.14 -4.15 4.15
C ALA A 64 10.24 -3.76 2.66
N PRO A 65 10.79 -2.58 2.31
CA PRO A 65 10.82 -2.09 0.92
C PRO A 65 11.50 -3.01 -0.08
N ASP A 66 12.46 -3.83 0.36
CA ASP A 66 13.25 -4.72 -0.49
C ASP A 66 12.70 -6.17 -0.55
N THR A 67 11.46 -6.37 -0.05
CA THR A 67 10.71 -7.63 -0.12
C THR A 67 9.55 -7.58 -1.11
N PHE A 68 9.51 -6.56 -1.98
CA PHE A 68 8.50 -6.38 -3.02
C PHE A 68 9.13 -6.30 -4.40
N ASP A 69 8.39 -6.73 -5.41
CA ASP A 69 8.65 -6.45 -6.81
C ASP A 69 8.17 -5.03 -7.19
N ALA A 70 8.94 -4.03 -6.76
CA ALA A 70 8.68 -2.63 -7.08
C ALA A 70 8.73 -2.33 -8.60
N ALA A 71 9.55 -3.07 -9.35
CA ALA A 71 9.66 -2.93 -10.81
C ALA A 71 8.40 -3.48 -11.51
N GLY A 72 7.86 -4.60 -11.04
CA GLY A 72 6.57 -5.15 -11.49
C GLY A 72 5.41 -4.21 -11.19
N LEU A 73 5.41 -3.57 -10.01
CA LEU A 73 4.41 -2.55 -9.68
C LEU A 73 4.51 -1.35 -10.64
N TRP A 74 5.72 -0.82 -10.87
CA TRP A 74 5.93 0.27 -11.83
C TRP A 74 5.44 -0.08 -13.24
N SER A 75 5.78 -1.28 -13.73
CA SER A 75 5.34 -1.77 -15.05
C SER A 75 3.82 -1.88 -15.14
N THR A 76 3.19 -2.39 -14.08
CA THR A 76 1.72 -2.50 -13.97
C THR A 76 1.06 -1.14 -14.00
N LEU A 77 1.57 -0.18 -13.22
CA LEU A 77 1.03 1.19 -13.18
C LEU A 77 1.18 1.90 -14.53
N LYS A 78 2.28 1.69 -15.25
CA LYS A 78 2.44 2.23 -16.61
C LYS A 78 1.38 1.71 -17.58
N ARG A 79 1.10 0.40 -17.56
CA ARG A 79 0.04 -0.20 -18.38
C ARG A 79 -1.33 0.35 -18.02
N ILE A 80 -1.60 0.50 -16.72
CA ILE A 80 -2.83 1.11 -16.22
C ILE A 80 -2.93 2.57 -16.68
N ARG A 81 -1.85 3.34 -16.64
CA ARG A 81 -1.85 4.75 -17.07
C ARG A 81 -2.09 4.90 -18.58
N ALA A 82 -1.49 4.04 -19.40
CA ALA A 82 -1.72 4.03 -20.85
C ALA A 82 -3.20 3.80 -21.18
N GLY A 83 -3.82 2.90 -20.43
CA GLY A 83 -5.27 2.71 -20.41
C GLY A 83 -5.89 2.11 -21.68
N GLU A 84 -5.05 1.52 -22.53
CA GLU A 84 -5.42 0.86 -23.78
C GLU A 84 -6.25 -0.41 -23.54
N ASP A 85 -5.92 -1.18 -22.49
CA ASP A 85 -6.51 -2.48 -22.21
C ASP A 85 -6.87 -2.70 -20.73
N THR A 86 -7.64 -3.76 -20.48
CA THR A 86 -7.84 -4.29 -19.13
C THR A 86 -6.55 -4.92 -18.63
N VAL A 87 -6.11 -4.54 -17.43
CA VAL A 87 -4.86 -5.03 -16.84
C VAL A 87 -5.18 -6.04 -15.74
N ALA A 88 -4.68 -7.27 -15.90
CA ALA A 88 -4.68 -8.26 -14.83
C ALA A 88 -3.56 -7.94 -13.83
N VAL A 89 -3.91 -7.90 -12.54
CA VAL A 89 -3.02 -7.50 -11.45
C VAL A 89 -2.99 -8.57 -10.36
N PRO A 90 -1.88 -8.70 -9.63
CA PRO A 90 -1.79 -9.68 -8.55
C PRO A 90 -2.62 -9.27 -7.32
N VAL A 91 -3.02 -10.25 -6.52
CA VAL A 91 -3.71 -10.04 -5.23
C VAL A 91 -3.00 -10.87 -4.17
N PHE A 92 -2.65 -10.24 -3.05
CA PHE A 92 -2.07 -10.92 -1.90
C PHE A 92 -3.15 -11.58 -1.06
N ASP A 93 -3.04 -12.88 -0.88
CA ASP A 93 -3.86 -13.64 0.05
C ASP A 93 -3.17 -13.67 1.42
N ARG A 94 -3.76 -12.98 2.39
CA ARG A 94 -3.27 -12.90 3.77
C ARG A 94 -3.41 -14.21 4.54
N ALA A 95 -4.29 -15.13 4.11
CA ALA A 95 -4.46 -16.42 4.78
C ALA A 95 -3.35 -17.40 4.40
N SER A 96 -2.98 -17.43 3.11
CA SER A 96 -1.91 -18.28 2.61
C SER A 96 -0.53 -17.59 2.55
N GLU A 97 -0.48 -16.28 2.77
CA GLU A 97 0.74 -15.45 2.68
C GLU A 97 1.39 -15.45 1.28
N ILE A 98 0.58 -15.67 0.23
CA ILE A 98 1.01 -15.79 -1.17
C ILE A 98 0.40 -14.67 -2.02
N SER A 99 1.14 -14.23 -3.03
CA SER A 99 0.59 -13.37 -4.09
C SER A 99 0.11 -14.19 -5.29
N HIS A 100 -1.19 -14.11 -5.59
CA HIS A 100 -1.78 -14.75 -6.76
C HIS A 100 -1.72 -13.83 -7.97
N ALA A 101 -0.99 -14.25 -9.00
CA ALA A 101 -0.93 -13.55 -10.27
C ALA A 101 -2.31 -13.49 -10.95
N ALA A 102 -2.59 -12.41 -11.67
CA ALA A 102 -3.82 -12.20 -12.45
C ALA A 102 -5.14 -12.41 -11.67
N ALA A 103 -5.12 -12.23 -10.35
CA ALA A 103 -6.26 -12.48 -9.47
C ALA A 103 -7.30 -11.33 -9.42
N ARG A 104 -7.01 -10.19 -10.05
CA ARG A 104 -7.95 -9.07 -10.22
C ARG A 104 -7.76 -8.41 -11.58
N LEU A 105 -8.83 -7.83 -12.12
CA LEU A 105 -8.80 -7.05 -13.35
C LEU A 105 -9.04 -5.57 -13.03
N ILE A 106 -8.19 -4.70 -13.56
CA ILE A 106 -8.38 -3.25 -13.60
C ILE A 106 -8.91 -2.89 -15.00
N PRO A 107 -10.20 -2.58 -15.16
CA PRO A 107 -10.79 -2.33 -16.47
C PRO A 107 -10.23 -1.08 -17.15
N ALA A 108 -10.14 -1.09 -18.48
CA ALA A 108 -9.74 0.09 -19.26
C ALA A 108 -10.66 1.32 -19.01
N ARG A 109 -11.93 1.07 -18.68
CA ARG A 109 -12.94 2.09 -18.37
C ARG A 109 -12.84 2.69 -16.96
N ALA A 110 -11.97 2.17 -16.09
CA ALA A 110 -11.82 2.70 -14.74
C ALA A 110 -11.19 4.09 -14.81
N ARG A 111 -11.97 5.12 -14.47
CA ARG A 111 -11.52 6.52 -14.52
C ARG A 111 -10.64 6.88 -13.33
N LEU A 112 -10.82 6.19 -12.21
CA LEU A 112 -10.04 6.40 -11.00
C LEU A 112 -9.43 5.07 -10.58
N VAL A 113 -8.10 5.04 -10.46
CA VAL A 113 -7.38 3.89 -9.92
C VAL A 113 -6.74 4.31 -8.60
N LEU A 114 -7.25 3.77 -7.50
CA LEU A 114 -6.66 3.96 -6.19
C LEU A 114 -5.58 2.91 -6.00
N VAL A 115 -4.38 3.36 -5.68
CA VAL A 115 -3.24 2.50 -5.38
C VAL A 115 -2.92 2.71 -3.91
N GLU A 116 -2.98 1.67 -3.10
CA GLU A 116 -2.70 1.79 -1.67
C GLU A 116 -1.48 0.96 -1.28
N GLY A 117 -0.62 1.51 -0.44
CA GLY A 117 0.63 0.84 -0.05
C GLY A 117 1.51 1.68 0.87
N ASN A 118 2.50 1.04 1.47
CA ASN A 118 3.42 1.71 2.40
C ASN A 118 4.42 2.62 1.67
N TYR A 119 4.99 2.15 0.56
CA TYR A 119 6.22 2.72 -0.03
C TYR A 119 5.98 3.46 -1.35
N LEU A 120 4.74 3.81 -1.69
CA LEU A 120 4.40 4.45 -2.98
C LEU A 120 5.06 5.83 -3.14
N LEU A 121 5.42 6.51 -2.05
CA LEU A 121 6.12 7.81 -2.04
C LEU A 121 7.56 7.72 -1.53
N LEU A 122 8.09 6.51 -1.28
CA LEU A 122 9.43 6.34 -0.72
C LEU A 122 10.49 6.95 -1.64
N ASP A 123 11.30 7.90 -1.14
CA ASP A 123 12.33 8.60 -1.91
C ASP A 123 13.64 7.82 -2.00
N ARG A 124 13.53 6.58 -2.48
CA ARG A 124 14.64 5.66 -2.64
C ARG A 124 14.47 4.84 -3.91
N THR A 125 15.57 4.51 -4.58
CA THR A 125 15.53 3.56 -5.70
C THR A 125 15.14 2.16 -5.23
N PRO A 126 14.25 1.43 -5.94
CA PRO A 126 13.56 1.83 -7.19
C PRO A 126 12.23 2.58 -6.98
N TRP A 127 11.73 2.69 -5.76
CA TRP A 127 10.43 3.26 -5.40
C TRP A 127 10.19 4.69 -5.88
N GLN A 128 11.21 5.54 -5.86
CA GLN A 128 11.12 6.95 -6.29
C GLN A 128 10.55 7.12 -7.71
N SER A 129 10.72 6.11 -8.58
CA SER A 129 10.21 6.12 -9.95
C SER A 129 8.68 6.10 -10.05
N LEU A 130 7.99 5.63 -9.01
CA LEU A 130 6.53 5.56 -8.95
C LEU A 130 5.89 6.96 -8.88
N ALA A 131 6.57 7.94 -8.28
CA ALA A 131 6.01 9.27 -8.00
C ALA A 131 5.43 9.96 -9.26
N SER A 132 6.12 9.82 -10.39
CA SER A 132 5.68 10.38 -11.68
C SER A 132 4.41 9.76 -12.26
N LEU A 133 3.95 8.63 -11.71
CA LEU A 133 2.78 7.88 -12.17
C LEU A 133 1.50 8.22 -11.41
N PHE A 134 1.56 9.11 -10.41
CA PHE A 134 0.41 9.52 -9.61
C PHE A 134 -0.04 10.93 -9.99
N ASP A 135 -1.36 11.12 -10.05
CA ASP A 135 -2.02 12.41 -10.32
C ASP A 135 -2.45 13.12 -9.02
N LEU A 136 -2.58 12.35 -7.95
CA LEU A 136 -2.79 12.84 -6.59
C LEU A 136 -2.19 11.85 -5.60
N THR A 137 -1.56 12.36 -4.56
CA THR A 137 -0.93 11.57 -3.52
C THR A 137 -1.49 11.95 -2.16
N VAL A 138 -1.82 10.95 -1.35
CA VAL A 138 -2.45 11.12 -0.04
C VAL A 138 -1.66 10.33 0.99
N MET A 139 -1.07 11.00 1.96
CA MET A 139 -0.42 10.37 3.12
C MET A 139 -1.40 10.30 4.29
N ILE A 140 -1.56 9.12 4.89
CA ILE A 140 -2.24 8.93 6.17
C ILE A 140 -1.17 8.95 7.26
N ASP A 141 -1.09 10.08 7.96
CA ASP A 141 -0.12 10.37 9.01
C ASP A 141 -0.73 9.99 10.37
N VAL A 142 -0.21 8.91 10.97
CA VAL A 142 -0.69 8.34 12.23
C VAL A 142 0.47 8.26 13.21
N PRO A 143 0.33 8.79 14.45
CA PRO A 143 1.38 8.70 15.45
C PRO A 143 1.81 7.26 15.73
N GLU A 144 3.11 7.02 15.95
CA GLU A 144 3.66 5.68 16.20
C GLU A 144 2.95 4.95 17.35
N ALA A 145 2.59 5.67 18.42
CA ALA A 145 1.87 5.09 19.56
C ALA A 145 0.51 4.47 19.16
N GLU A 146 -0.22 5.13 18.26
CA GLU A 146 -1.50 4.61 17.75
C GLU A 146 -1.28 3.47 16.75
N LEU A 147 -0.23 3.54 15.92
CA LEU A 147 0.15 2.42 15.04
C LEU A 147 0.47 1.17 15.86
N ARG A 148 1.28 1.30 16.92
CA ARG A 148 1.59 0.21 17.87
C ARG A 148 0.31 -0.38 18.44
N ARG A 149 -0.60 0.45 18.96
CA ARG A 149 -1.88 0.00 19.52
C ARG A 149 -2.69 -0.82 18.51
N ARG A 150 -2.87 -0.30 17.29
CA ARG A 150 -3.64 -0.98 16.23
C ARG A 150 -3.02 -2.28 15.78
N LEU A 151 -1.70 -2.30 15.60
CA LEU A 151 -0.97 -3.48 15.17
C LEU A 151 -0.93 -4.56 16.25
N THR A 152 -0.83 -4.18 17.54
CA THR A 152 -1.00 -5.12 18.66
C THR A 152 -2.36 -5.81 18.58
N LEU A 153 -3.45 -5.04 18.47
CA LEU A 153 -4.80 -5.60 18.38
C LEU A 153 -4.94 -6.56 17.19
N ARG A 154 -4.45 -6.14 16.01
CA ARG A 154 -4.45 -6.99 14.82
C ARG A 154 -3.71 -8.32 15.07
N TRP A 155 -2.52 -8.29 15.66
CA TRP A 155 -1.77 -9.53 15.87
C TRP A 155 -2.36 -10.42 16.99
N GLN A 156 -3.06 -9.83 17.96
CA GLN A 156 -3.87 -10.59 18.94
C GLN A 156 -5.02 -11.32 18.25
N GLU A 157 -5.71 -10.69 17.30
CA GLU A 157 -6.75 -11.34 16.48
C GLU A 157 -6.19 -12.50 15.64
N HIS A 158 -4.92 -12.42 15.24
CA HIS A 158 -4.19 -13.51 14.59
C HIS A 158 -3.66 -14.58 15.56
N GLY A 159 -3.91 -14.45 16.87
CA GLY A 159 -3.56 -15.45 17.88
C GLY A 159 -2.07 -15.49 18.27
N LEU A 160 -1.29 -14.44 17.98
CA LEU A 160 0.12 -14.38 18.39
C LEU A 160 0.24 -14.13 19.89
N SER A 161 1.27 -14.70 20.52
CA SER A 161 1.62 -14.42 21.91
C SER A 161 2.19 -13.00 22.08
N GLU A 162 2.12 -12.44 23.30
CA GLU A 162 2.66 -11.10 23.59
C GLU A 162 4.12 -10.92 23.15
N ALA A 163 4.96 -11.94 23.36
CA ALA A 163 6.36 -11.93 22.96
C ALA A 163 6.53 -11.92 21.42
N GLU A 164 5.69 -12.66 20.69
CA GLU A 164 5.70 -12.66 19.23
C GLU A 164 5.21 -11.33 18.66
N ILE A 165 4.18 -10.74 19.26
CA ILE A 165 3.66 -9.42 18.90
C ILE A 165 4.74 -8.36 19.10
N ALA A 166 5.36 -8.31 20.29
CA ALA A 166 6.44 -7.36 20.58
C ALA A 166 7.59 -7.50 19.56
N ARG A 167 8.01 -8.74 19.28
CA ARG A 167 9.03 -9.01 18.26
C ARG A 167 8.61 -8.50 16.87
N LYS A 168 7.36 -8.74 16.45
CA LYS A 168 6.86 -8.35 15.13
C LYS A 168 6.74 -6.84 14.96
N LEU A 169 6.28 -6.16 16.00
CA LEU A 169 6.23 -4.70 16.06
C LEU A 169 7.62 -4.09 15.99
N ASP A 170 8.51 -4.47 16.92
CA ASP A 170 9.78 -3.78 17.11
C ASP A 170 10.80 -4.11 16.02
N ARG A 171 10.74 -5.33 15.46
CA ARG A 171 11.68 -5.75 14.41
C ARG A 171 11.18 -5.53 13.00
N ASN A 172 9.88 -5.33 12.77
CA ASN A 172 9.35 -5.24 11.41
C ASN A 172 8.35 -4.09 11.22
N ASP A 173 7.17 -4.14 11.84
CA ASP A 173 6.09 -3.21 11.48
C ASP A 173 6.43 -1.74 11.80
N ILE A 174 7.02 -1.47 12.98
CA ILE A 174 7.37 -0.11 13.39
C ILE A 174 8.58 0.42 12.63
N PRO A 175 9.68 -0.33 12.44
CA PRO A 175 10.75 0.10 11.54
C PRO A 175 10.24 0.42 10.13
N ASN A 176 9.36 -0.41 9.57
CA ASN A 176 8.73 -0.15 8.28
C ASN A 176 7.89 1.14 8.30
N GLY A 177 7.14 1.37 9.38
CA GLY A 177 6.38 2.60 9.59
C GLY A 177 7.27 3.84 9.62
N ARG A 178 8.42 3.77 10.31
CA ARG A 178 9.42 4.85 10.35
C ARG A 178 10.00 5.14 8.97
N THR A 179 10.36 4.10 8.21
CA THR A 179 10.78 4.27 6.82
C THR A 179 9.72 5.01 6.00
N VAL A 180 8.42 4.72 6.19
CA VAL A 180 7.37 5.48 5.50
C VAL A 180 7.38 6.96 5.92
N SER A 181 7.43 7.26 7.22
CA SER A 181 7.33 8.64 7.71
C SER A 181 8.58 9.49 7.49
N GLU A 182 9.77 8.88 7.53
CA GLU A 182 11.06 9.58 7.54
C GLU A 182 11.70 9.64 6.15
N GLU A 183 11.39 8.69 5.26
CA GLU A 183 12.07 8.56 3.96
C GLU A 183 11.13 8.78 2.76
N SER A 184 9.85 9.08 2.96
CA SER A 184 8.92 9.41 1.87
C SER A 184 9.01 10.86 1.43
N ARG A 185 8.70 11.11 0.15
CA ARG A 185 8.40 12.46 -0.37
C ARG A 185 7.13 13.02 0.28
N ASP A 186 7.02 14.35 0.26
CA ASP A 186 5.79 15.05 0.59
C ASP A 186 4.63 14.61 -0.32
N ALA A 187 3.47 14.39 0.29
CA ALA A 187 2.22 14.10 -0.41
C ALA A 187 1.44 15.41 -0.68
N ASP A 188 0.61 15.41 -1.72
CA ASP A 188 -0.28 16.54 -2.05
C ASP A 188 -1.29 16.81 -0.92
N LEU A 189 -1.71 15.74 -0.24
CA LEU A 189 -2.63 15.79 0.89
C LEU A 189 -2.12 14.93 2.05
N VAL A 190 -2.21 15.45 3.26
CA VAL A 190 -1.94 14.69 4.49
C VAL A 190 -3.23 14.58 5.31
N LEU A 191 -3.63 13.35 5.62
CA LEU A 191 -4.76 13.03 6.48
C LEU A 191 -4.25 12.59 7.84
N ARG A 192 -4.68 13.28 8.89
CA ARG A 192 -4.42 12.88 10.27
C ARG A 192 -5.72 12.37 10.86
N PRO A 193 -5.82 11.08 11.22
CA PRO A 193 -7.00 10.59 11.92
C PRO A 193 -7.20 11.40 13.20
N ALA A 194 -8.46 11.72 13.53
CA ALA A 194 -8.76 12.30 14.83
C ALA A 194 -8.22 11.36 15.92
N SER A 195 -7.50 11.92 16.90
CA SER A 195 -7.05 11.15 18.06
C SER A 195 -8.26 10.49 18.70
N ALA A 196 -8.18 9.17 18.95
CA ALA A 196 -9.15 8.52 19.81
C ALA A 196 -9.02 9.18 21.19
N ALA A 197 -10.08 9.84 21.63
CA ALA A 197 -10.21 10.39 22.99
C ALA A 197 -10.30 9.27 24.02
#